data_AF-A0A831SLD0-F1
#
_entry.id   AF-A0A831SLD0-F1
#
_cell.length_a   1.000
_cell.length_b   1.000
_cell.length_c   1.000
_cell.angle_alpha   90.00
_cell.angle_beta   90.00
_cell.angle_gamma   90.00
#
_symmetry.space_group_name_H-M   'P 1'
#
loop_
_entity.id
_entity.type
_entity.pdbx_description
1 polymer ?
#
loop_
_entity_poly.entity_id
_entity_poly.type
_entity_poly.pdbx_seq_one_letter_code
_entity_poly.pdbx_strand_id
1 'polypeptide(L)'
;MLNFKNLERDCADSGFLLTNDASNLAKGLSKSDMLLKSDKSKIVNTITKAIGVLSADGPFAYIIWLEYKGSQKDESENIEERVAKIIHQKSFELLKKEEFIKNSNNYKELREIFIGKNENPGICHDIYQMFLVKGILEKMLTYALYSARALEVKETKEKEE
;
A
#
# COMPACT_ATOMS: atom_id res chain seq x y z
N MET A 1 11.45 -19.69 -13.90
CA MET A 1 9.98 -19.70 -14.00
C MET A 1 9.46 -19.26 -12.64
N LEU A 2 8.81 -18.09 -12.54
CA LEU A 2 8.22 -17.63 -11.28
C LEU A 2 7.16 -18.64 -10.84
N ASN A 3 7.27 -19.15 -9.61
CA ASN A 3 6.38 -20.19 -9.10
C ASN A 3 5.32 -19.55 -8.19
N PHE A 4 4.26 -19.02 -8.81
CA PHE A 4 3.13 -18.42 -8.13
C PHE A 4 2.29 -19.50 -7.43
N LYS A 5 2.79 -20.04 -6.31
CA LYS A 5 2.11 -21.16 -5.65
C LYS A 5 0.74 -20.76 -5.08
N ASN A 6 0.53 -19.49 -4.71
CA ASN A 6 -0.78 -18.97 -4.28
C ASN A 6 -0.88 -17.42 -4.37
N LEU A 7 -0.57 -16.82 -5.52
CA LEU A 7 -0.57 -15.36 -5.70
C LEU A 7 -1.86 -14.66 -5.18
N GLU A 8 -3.01 -15.32 -5.36
CA GLU A 8 -4.29 -14.79 -4.89
C GLU A 8 -4.33 -14.62 -3.37
N ARG A 9 -3.94 -15.67 -2.66
CA ARG A 9 -3.84 -15.67 -1.21
C ARG A 9 -2.82 -14.63 -0.74
N ASP A 10 -1.69 -14.52 -1.43
CA ASP A 10 -0.62 -13.62 -1.05
C ASP A 10 -1.01 -12.14 -1.21
N CYS A 11 -1.81 -11.83 -2.23
CA CYS A 11 -2.46 -10.53 -2.39
C CYS A 11 -3.46 -10.25 -1.26
N ALA A 12 -4.31 -11.23 -0.93
CA ALA A 12 -5.32 -11.09 0.14
C ALA A 12 -4.68 -10.91 1.52
N ASP A 13 -3.69 -11.74 1.85
CA ASP A 13 -2.94 -11.69 3.11
C ASP A 13 -2.22 -10.34 3.24
N SER A 14 -1.52 -9.90 2.19
CA SER A 14 -0.85 -8.59 2.17
C SER A 14 -1.83 -7.43 2.32
N GLY A 15 -2.98 -7.49 1.65
CA GLY A 15 -4.02 -6.46 1.75
C GLY A 15 -4.66 -6.38 3.15
N PHE A 16 -4.86 -7.53 3.79
CA PHE A 16 -5.34 -7.59 5.17
C PHE A 16 -4.32 -7.01 6.14
N LEU A 17 -3.06 -7.42 6.03
CA LEU A 17 -1.97 -6.90 6.87
C LEU A 17 -1.80 -5.39 6.72
N LEU A 18 -1.84 -4.87 5.49
CA LEU A 18 -1.81 -3.43 5.21
C LEU A 18 -2.90 -2.69 5.99
N THR A 19 -4.12 -3.20 5.95
CA THR A 19 -5.27 -2.60 6.63
C THR A 19 -5.14 -2.67 8.15
N ASN A 20 -4.66 -3.79 8.69
CA ASN A 20 -4.43 -3.97 10.11
C ASN A 20 -3.36 -3.00 10.62
N ASP A 21 -2.24 -2.88 9.90
CA ASP A 21 -1.15 -1.96 10.23
C ASP A 21 -1.64 -0.50 10.20
N ALA A 22 -2.44 -0.13 9.20
CA ALA A 22 -3.06 1.19 9.07
C ALA A 22 -4.02 1.49 10.23
N SER A 23 -4.86 0.52 10.61
CA SER A 23 -5.82 0.66 11.72
C SER A 23 -5.09 0.83 13.07
N ASN A 24 -4.09 -0.01 13.33
CA ASN A 24 -3.29 0.06 14.56
C ASN A 24 -2.52 1.38 14.66
N LEU A 25 -1.97 1.84 13.54
CA LEU A 25 -1.30 3.14 13.47
C LEU A 25 -2.27 4.30 13.77
N ALA A 26 -3.45 4.31 13.16
CA ALA A 26 -4.45 5.34 13.39
C ALA A 26 -4.91 5.39 14.85
N LYS A 27 -5.17 4.21 15.44
CA LYS A 27 -5.48 4.08 16.88
C LYS A 27 -4.35 4.63 17.76
N GLY A 28 -3.10 4.33 17.43
CA GLY A 28 -1.92 4.82 18.15
C GLY A 28 -1.78 6.35 18.09
N LEU A 29 -1.94 6.94 16.91
CA LEU A 29 -1.87 8.40 16.72
C LEU A 29 -3.01 9.13 17.44
N SER A 30 -4.23 8.59 17.35
CA SER A 30 -5.42 9.14 18.00
C SER A 30 -5.50 8.79 19.50
N LYS A 31 -4.54 8.02 20.03
CA LYS A 31 -4.49 7.51 21.41
C LYS A 31 -5.84 6.90 21.85
N SER A 32 -6.42 6.06 20.98
CA SER A 32 -7.73 5.45 21.17
C SER A 32 -7.70 3.94 20.96
N ASP A 33 -8.37 3.19 21.84
CA ASP A 33 -8.47 1.73 21.73
C ASP A 33 -9.32 1.29 20.52
N MET A 34 -10.25 2.15 20.09
CA MET A 34 -11.12 1.93 18.95
C MET A 34 -10.78 2.87 17.80
N LEU A 35 -11.00 2.40 16.57
CA LEU A 35 -10.76 3.20 15.37
C LEU A 35 -11.84 4.29 15.26
N LEU A 36 -11.44 5.54 15.04
CA LEU A 36 -12.38 6.64 14.80
C LEU A 36 -12.94 6.56 13.36
N LYS A 37 -14.21 6.94 13.18
CA LYS A 37 -14.86 7.00 11.86
C LYS A 37 -14.09 7.90 10.87
N SER A 38 -13.60 9.04 11.35
CA SER A 38 -12.78 9.98 10.57
C SER A 38 -11.47 9.34 10.09
N ASP A 39 -10.82 8.55 10.95
CA ASP A 39 -9.54 7.92 10.64
C ASP A 39 -9.72 6.74 9.69
N LYS A 40 -10.77 5.94 9.87
CA LYS A 40 -11.18 4.93 8.88
C LYS A 40 -11.40 5.57 7.51
N SER A 41 -12.06 6.72 7.45
CA SER A 41 -12.27 7.44 6.19
C SER A 41 -10.94 7.84 5.53
N LYS A 42 -9.96 8.34 6.29
CA LYS A 42 -8.62 8.66 5.78
C LYS A 42 -7.90 7.42 5.22
N ILE A 43 -7.98 6.28 5.92
CA ILE A 43 -7.39 5.00 5.46
C ILE A 43 -8.03 4.59 4.12
N VAL A 44 -9.37 4.51 4.07
CA VAL A 44 -10.13 4.13 2.87
C VAL A 44 -9.82 5.06 1.69
N ASN A 45 -9.79 6.37 1.93
CA ASN A 45 -9.51 7.37 0.89
C ASN A 45 -8.07 7.25 0.37
N THR A 46 -7.10 6.98 1.24
CA THR A 46 -5.70 6.82 0.83
C THR A 46 -5.52 5.57 -0.04
N ILE A 47 -6.09 4.43 0.37
CA ILE A 47 -6.07 3.20 -0.44
C ILE A 47 -6.77 3.42 -1.79
N THR A 48 -7.93 4.09 -1.79
CA THR A 48 -8.69 4.39 -3.01
C THR A 48 -7.88 5.27 -3.97
N LYS A 49 -7.20 6.31 -3.47
CA LYS A 49 -6.31 7.15 -4.28
C LYS A 49 -5.13 6.36 -4.84
N ALA A 50 -4.53 5.48 -4.05
CA ALA A 50 -3.42 4.63 -4.48
C ALA A 50 -3.83 3.69 -5.62
N ILE A 51 -5.01 3.06 -5.52
CA ILE A 51 -5.62 2.29 -6.62
C ILE A 51 -5.84 3.18 -7.84
N GLY A 52 -6.43 4.36 -7.66
CA GLY A 52 -6.72 5.30 -8.75
C GLY A 52 -5.47 5.66 -9.56
N VAL A 53 -4.38 6.05 -8.90
CA VAL A 53 -3.10 6.37 -9.57
C VAL A 53 -2.53 5.13 -10.27
N LEU A 54 -2.51 3.97 -9.59
CA LEU A 54 -1.98 2.74 -10.18
C LEU A 54 -2.76 2.30 -11.43
N SER A 55 -4.09 2.40 -11.38
CA SER A 55 -4.96 1.99 -12.48
C SER A 55 -4.94 2.96 -13.66
N ALA A 56 -4.91 4.28 -13.41
CA ALA A 56 -4.96 5.29 -14.45
C ALA A 56 -3.59 5.58 -15.08
N ASP A 57 -2.57 5.77 -14.24
CA ASP A 57 -1.25 6.28 -14.67
C ASP A 57 -0.13 5.21 -14.59
N GLY A 58 -0.44 4.05 -14.02
CA GLY A 58 0.46 2.89 -14.00
C GLY A 58 1.43 2.84 -12.82
N PRO A 59 2.28 1.79 -12.77
CA PRO A 59 3.07 1.48 -11.57
C PRO A 59 4.15 2.51 -11.23
N PHE A 60 4.71 3.19 -12.22
CA PHE A 60 5.71 4.23 -11.95
C PHE A 60 5.08 5.45 -11.27
N ALA A 61 3.97 5.98 -11.81
CA ALA A 61 3.25 7.10 -11.20
C ALA A 61 2.77 6.77 -9.78
N TYR A 62 2.31 5.53 -9.57
CA TYR A 62 1.95 5.00 -8.26
C TYR A 62 3.09 5.11 -7.23
N ILE A 63 4.31 4.72 -7.59
CA ILE A 63 5.47 4.81 -6.66
C ILE A 63 5.83 6.26 -6.38
N ILE A 64 5.88 7.12 -7.41
CA ILE A 64 6.14 8.55 -7.22
C ILE A 64 5.12 9.17 -6.27
N TRP A 65 3.84 8.83 -6.45
CA TRP A 65 2.77 9.31 -5.60
C TRP A 65 2.92 8.83 -4.16
N LEU A 66 3.25 7.55 -3.95
CA LEU A 66 3.47 7.00 -2.61
C LEU A 66 4.65 7.65 -1.88
N GLU A 67 5.74 7.92 -2.58
CA GLU A 67 6.90 8.56 -1.99
C GLU A 67 6.66 10.04 -1.69
N TYR A 68 5.94 10.73 -2.57
CA TYR A 68 5.50 12.11 -2.34
C TYR A 68 4.52 12.19 -1.15
N LYS A 69 3.46 11.38 -1.18
CA LYS A 69 2.40 11.40 -0.15
C LYS A 69 2.88 10.83 1.17
N GLY A 70 3.73 9.81 1.15
CA GLY A 70 4.24 9.14 2.33
C GLY A 70 5.11 10.04 3.20
N SER A 71 5.70 11.09 2.61
CA SER A 71 6.70 12.00 3.19
C SER A 71 7.90 11.25 3.80
N GLN A 72 9.13 11.55 3.38
CA GLN A 72 10.33 10.90 3.97
C GLN A 72 10.57 11.28 5.45
N LYS A 73 9.62 11.94 6.13
CA LYS A 73 9.68 12.26 7.57
C LYS A 73 9.06 11.11 8.38
N ASP A 74 9.86 10.43 9.19
CA ASP A 74 9.41 9.27 9.96
C ASP A 74 8.44 9.63 11.11
N GLU A 75 8.26 10.91 11.41
CA GLU A 75 7.49 11.43 12.53
C GLU A 75 6.13 12.04 12.16
N SER A 76 5.63 11.85 10.93
CA SER A 76 4.35 12.43 10.54
C SER A 76 3.19 11.89 11.39
N GLU A 77 2.42 12.80 12.00
CA GLU A 77 1.16 12.51 12.69
C GLU A 77 -0.03 12.43 11.70
N ASN A 78 0.21 12.67 10.40
CA ASN A 78 -0.82 12.58 9.38
C ASN A 78 -1.06 11.12 8.97
N ILE A 79 -2.25 10.61 9.29
CA ILE A 79 -2.66 9.24 8.96
C ILE A 79 -2.56 8.93 7.47
N GLU A 80 -2.93 9.84 6.56
CA GLU A 80 -2.84 9.57 5.12
C GLU A 80 -1.39 9.36 4.67
N GLU A 81 -0.45 10.15 5.19
CA GLU A 81 0.99 10.00 4.87
C GLU A 81 1.52 8.67 5.41
N ARG A 82 1.17 8.33 6.66
CA ARG A 82 1.58 7.07 7.27
C ARG A 82 0.97 5.85 6.57
N VAL A 83 -0.27 5.95 6.11
CA VAL A 83 -0.92 4.90 5.31
C VAL A 83 -0.23 4.76 3.94
N ALA A 84 0.14 5.86 3.29
CA ALA A 84 0.91 5.81 2.04
C ALA A 84 2.27 5.11 2.23
N LYS A 85 2.97 5.36 3.36
CA LYS A 85 4.18 4.60 3.72
C LYS A 85 3.92 3.10 3.90
N ILE A 86 2.85 2.74 4.61
CA ILE A 86 2.49 1.33 4.80
C ILE A 86 2.20 0.68 3.44
N ILE A 87 1.45 1.35 2.56
CA ILE A 87 1.18 0.85 1.20
C ILE A 87 2.49 0.62 0.44
N HIS A 88 3.43 1.56 0.51
CA HIS A 88 4.74 1.45 -0.13
C HIS A 88 5.54 0.25 0.40
N GLN A 89 5.62 0.10 1.72
CA GLN A 89 6.28 -1.02 2.37
C GLN A 89 5.63 -2.37 1.99
N LYS A 90 4.30 -2.47 2.05
CA LYS A 90 3.57 -3.71 1.71
C LYS A 90 3.71 -4.07 0.23
N SER A 91 3.75 -3.08 -0.65
CA SER A 91 4.05 -3.30 -2.08
C SER A 91 5.42 -3.95 -2.26
N PHE A 92 6.45 -3.42 -1.59
CA PHE A 92 7.78 -4.00 -1.62
C PHE A 92 7.81 -5.43 -1.05
N GLU A 93 7.21 -5.65 0.12
CA GLU A 93 7.16 -6.95 0.79
C GLU A 93 6.50 -8.02 -0.10
N LEU A 94 5.35 -7.69 -0.72
CA LEU A 94 4.65 -8.58 -1.64
C LEU A 94 5.50 -8.89 -2.87
N LEU A 95 6.05 -7.88 -3.54
CA LEU A 95 6.84 -8.09 -4.76
C LEU A 95 8.12 -8.87 -4.50
N LYS A 96 8.69 -8.73 -3.31
CA LYS A 96 9.81 -9.55 -2.86
C LYS A 96 9.40 -10.99 -2.61
N LYS A 97 8.27 -11.20 -1.94
CA LYS A 97 7.71 -12.54 -1.70
C LYS A 97 7.41 -13.26 -3.02
N GLU A 98 6.90 -12.54 -4.01
CA GLU A 98 6.63 -13.04 -5.36
C GLU A 98 7.88 -13.06 -6.27
N GLU A 99 9.08 -12.94 -5.70
CA GLU A 99 10.38 -13.04 -6.39
C GLU A 99 10.65 -12.01 -7.51
N PHE A 100 9.86 -10.94 -7.62
CA PHE A 100 10.17 -9.80 -8.49
C PHE A 100 11.36 -8.98 -7.97
N ILE A 101 11.61 -9.04 -6.66
CA ILE A 101 12.72 -8.35 -5.98
C ILE A 101 13.63 -9.39 -5.33
N LYS A 102 14.87 -9.52 -5.82
CA LYS A 102 15.83 -10.53 -5.33
C LYS A 102 16.89 -9.96 -4.39
N ASN A 103 17.41 -8.78 -4.72
CA ASN A 103 18.65 -8.26 -4.13
C ASN A 103 18.45 -6.97 -3.34
N SER A 104 17.28 -6.77 -2.74
CA SER A 104 17.02 -5.63 -1.85
C SER A 104 16.27 -6.05 -0.60
N ASN A 105 16.65 -5.47 0.54
CA ASN A 105 15.93 -5.52 1.81
C ASN A 105 15.37 -4.14 2.19
N ASN A 106 15.61 -3.12 1.37
CA ASN A 106 15.29 -1.74 1.68
C ASN A 106 14.07 -1.31 0.85
N TYR A 107 12.92 -1.23 1.50
CA TYR A 107 11.69 -0.84 0.81
C TYR A 107 11.78 0.52 0.14
N LYS A 108 12.68 1.43 0.59
CA LYS A 108 12.88 2.76 0.01
C LYS A 108 13.52 2.71 -1.39
N GLU A 109 14.02 1.56 -1.84
CA GLU A 109 14.58 1.36 -3.18
C GLU A 109 13.52 0.96 -4.22
N LEU A 110 12.22 0.99 -3.86
CA LEU A 110 11.15 0.53 -4.75
C LEU A 110 11.15 1.29 -6.08
N ARG A 111 11.41 2.61 -6.08
CA ARG A 111 11.53 3.39 -7.31
C ARG A 111 12.64 2.86 -8.21
N GLU A 112 13.85 2.69 -7.68
CA GLU A 112 15.02 2.17 -8.42
C GLU A 112 14.78 0.74 -8.92
N ILE A 113 14.07 -0.08 -8.16
CA ILE A 113 13.68 -1.44 -8.57
C ILE A 113 12.73 -1.41 -9.77
N PHE A 114 11.84 -0.41 -9.84
CA PHE A 114 10.91 -0.28 -10.94
C PHE A 114 11.55 0.30 -12.19
N ILE A 115 12.31 1.40 -12.08
CA ILE A 115 12.92 2.06 -13.24
C ILE A 115 14.24 1.44 -13.69
N GLY A 116 14.88 0.65 -12.82
CA GLY A 116 16.22 0.13 -13.03
C GLY A 116 17.31 1.02 -12.44
N LYS A 117 18.47 0.42 -12.20
CA LYS A 117 19.68 1.11 -11.75
C LYS A 117 20.90 0.36 -12.25
N ASN A 118 21.84 1.10 -12.85
CA ASN A 118 23.05 0.54 -13.48
C ASN A 118 22.66 -0.53 -14.53
N GLU A 119 23.19 -1.74 -14.40
CA GLU A 119 22.96 -2.86 -15.33
C GLU A 119 21.62 -3.59 -15.10
N ASN A 120 20.85 -3.23 -14.06
CA ASN A 120 19.52 -3.81 -13.83
C ASN A 120 18.45 -2.98 -14.56
N PRO A 121 17.75 -3.54 -15.57
CA PRO A 121 16.76 -2.80 -16.35
C PRO A 121 15.49 -2.45 -15.56
N GLY A 122 15.24 -3.07 -14.40
CA GLY A 122 14.07 -2.80 -13.58
C GLY A 122 12.77 -3.40 -14.12
N ILE A 123 11.72 -3.39 -13.30
CA ILE A 123 10.41 -4.00 -13.60
C ILE A 123 9.72 -3.33 -14.80
N CYS A 124 9.87 -2.00 -14.96
CA CYS A 124 9.18 -1.24 -15.99
C CYS A 124 9.83 -1.34 -17.38
N HIS A 125 10.99 -1.99 -17.51
CA HIS A 125 11.62 -2.21 -18.81
C HIS A 125 10.91 -3.28 -19.65
N ASP A 126 10.36 -4.31 -19.00
CA ASP A 126 9.53 -5.32 -19.67
C ASP A 126 8.05 -5.00 -19.46
N ILE A 127 7.35 -4.72 -20.56
CA ILE A 127 5.92 -4.39 -20.56
C ILE A 127 5.06 -5.50 -19.93
N TYR A 128 5.40 -6.78 -20.14
CA TYR A 128 4.63 -7.89 -19.59
C TYR A 128 4.84 -7.99 -18.08
N GLN A 129 6.07 -7.84 -17.63
CA GLN A 129 6.40 -7.79 -16.21
C GLN A 129 5.72 -6.60 -15.53
N MET A 130 5.74 -5.43 -16.16
CA MET A 130 5.07 -4.22 -15.66
C MET A 130 3.55 -4.44 -15.49
N PHE A 131 2.87 -5.01 -16.49
CA PHE A 131 1.43 -5.28 -16.39
C PHE A 131 1.10 -6.37 -15.36
N LEU A 132 1.96 -7.39 -15.24
CA LEU A 132 1.80 -8.41 -14.21
C LEU A 132 1.91 -7.80 -12.81
N VAL A 133 2.95 -7.00 -12.56
CA VAL A 133 3.15 -6.31 -11.28
C VAL A 133 2.03 -5.32 -10.99
N LYS A 134 1.55 -4.59 -12.01
CA LYS A 134 0.36 -3.73 -11.89
C LYS A 134 -0.84 -4.53 -11.37
N GLY A 135 -1.17 -5.66 -12.00
CA GLY A 135 -2.30 -6.50 -11.61
C GLY A 135 -2.18 -7.05 -10.19
N ILE A 136 -0.98 -7.45 -9.78
CA ILE A 136 -0.70 -7.93 -8.42
C ILE A 136 -0.96 -6.84 -7.38
N LEU A 137 -0.41 -5.65 -7.60
CA LEU A 137 -0.57 -4.51 -6.69
C LEU A 137 -2.03 -4.02 -6.64
N GLU A 138 -2.71 -3.95 -7.78
CA GLU A 138 -4.14 -3.61 -7.85
C GLU A 138 -4.98 -4.60 -7.03
N LYS A 139 -4.66 -5.89 -7.11
CA LYS A 139 -5.38 -6.93 -6.38
C LYS A 139 -5.14 -6.86 -4.88
N MET A 140 -3.89 -6.69 -4.45
CA MET A 140 -3.55 -6.45 -3.05
C MET A 140 -4.30 -5.23 -2.49
N LEU A 141 -4.27 -4.11 -3.21
CA LEU A 141 -4.94 -2.88 -2.79
C LEU A 141 -6.47 -3.03 -2.78
N THR A 142 -7.03 -3.81 -3.70
CA THR A 142 -8.47 -4.13 -3.72
C THR A 142 -8.88 -4.90 -2.46
N TYR A 143 -8.11 -5.93 -2.07
CA TYR A 143 -8.35 -6.64 -0.81
C TYR A 143 -8.18 -5.73 0.40
N ALA A 144 -7.16 -4.86 0.40
CA ALA A 144 -6.99 -3.85 1.43
C ALA A 144 -8.20 -2.91 1.51
N LEU A 145 -8.75 -2.46 0.38
CA LEU A 145 -9.91 -1.59 0.35
C LEU A 145 -11.16 -2.26 0.93
N TYR A 146 -11.41 -3.52 0.58
CA TYR A 146 -12.51 -4.29 1.16
C TYR A 146 -12.35 -4.48 2.67
N SER A 147 -11.15 -4.88 3.10
CA SER A 147 -10.83 -5.01 4.53
C SER A 147 -11.01 -3.68 5.27
N ALA A 148 -10.51 -2.57 4.73
CA ALA A 148 -10.59 -1.24 5.33
C ALA A 148 -12.03 -0.75 5.47
N ARG A 149 -12.90 -1.07 4.50
CA ARG A 149 -14.34 -0.77 4.57
C ARG A 149 -15.05 -1.58 5.65
N ALA A 150 -14.58 -2.79 5.93
CA ALA A 150 -15.15 -3.67 6.95
C ALA A 150 -14.69 -3.35 8.38
N LEU A 151 -13.68 -2.50 8.57
CA LEU A 151 -13.20 -2.13 9.92
C LEU A 151 -14.32 -1.55 10.79
N GLU A 152 -14.45 -2.06 12.02
CA GLU A 152 -15.36 -1.51 13.02
C GLU A 152 -14.84 -0.16 13.54
N VAL A 153 -15.77 0.76 13.81
CA VAL A 153 -15.44 2.12 14.28
C VAL A 153 -16.23 2.48 15.54
N LYS A 154 -15.65 3.36 16.35
CA LYS A 154 -16.37 4.02 17.42
C LYS A 154 -17.32 5.06 16.82
N GLU A 155 -18.62 4.86 17.00
CA GLU A 155 -19.61 5.89 16.65
C GLU A 155 -19.42 7.09 17.57
N THR A 156 -19.14 8.25 16.95
CA THR A 156 -19.22 9.53 17.65
C THR A 156 -20.69 9.88 17.66
N LYS A 157 -21.36 9.79 18.81
CA LYS A 157 -22.73 10.28 18.95
C LYS A 157 -22.74 11.75 18.52
N GLU A 158 -23.32 12.03 17.37
CA GLU A 158 -23.62 13.40 16.96
C GLU A 158 -24.55 13.96 18.03
N LYS A 159 -24.19 15.10 18.63
CA LYS A 159 -25.08 15.81 19.53
C LYS A 159 -26.27 16.26 18.68
N GLU A 160 -27.43 15.66 18.94
CA GLU A 160 -28.71 16.21 18.52
C GLU A 160 -28.87 17.56 19.21
N GLU A 161 -28.82 18.65 18.41
CA GLU A 161 -29.29 19.99 18.81
C GLU A 161 -30.74 20.17 18.33
#